data_AF-A0A7W1SHC5-F1
#
_entry.id   AF-A0A7W1SHC5-F1
#
_cell.length_a   1.000
_cell.length_b   1.000
_cell.length_c   1.000
_cell.angle_alpha   90.00
_cell.angle_beta   90.00
_cell.angle_gamma   90.00
#
_symmetry.space_group_name_H-M   'P 1'
#
loop_
_entity.id
_entity.type
_entity.pdbx_description
1 polymer ?
#
loop_
_entity_poly.entity_id
_entity_poly.type
_entity_poly.pdbx_seq_one_letter_code
_entity_poly.pdbx_strand_id
1 'polypeptide(L)'
;MSHRVFTDPEGVSWQVWDVRPATSTESIQLRTEYAEGWLAFESELWRKRLVPIPEGWTEWTDEQLFDACKRAVQQPDRKRLIE
;
A
#
# COMPACT_ATOMS: atom_id res chain seq x y z
N MET A 1 -1.32 7.50 -11.21
CA MET A 1 -1.93 6.62 -10.19
C MET A 1 -2.19 5.30 -10.86
N SER A 2 -1.29 4.35 -10.67
CA SER A 2 -1.46 2.99 -11.15
C SER A 2 -2.26 2.24 -10.07
N HIS A 3 -3.31 1.54 -10.50
CA HIS A 3 -4.16 0.72 -9.63
C HIS A 3 -4.15 -0.70 -10.18
N ARG A 4 -3.93 -1.68 -9.32
CA ARG A 4 -4.06 -3.09 -9.65
C ARG A 4 -4.87 -3.82 -8.60
N VAL A 5 -5.50 -4.92 -9.03
CA VAL A 5 -6.20 -5.84 -8.16
C VAL A 5 -5.61 -7.21 -8.39
N PHE A 6 -5.33 -7.94 -7.31
CA PHE A 6 -4.91 -9.33 -7.34
C PHE A 6 -5.63 -10.11 -6.25
N THR A 7 -5.74 -11.41 -6.42
CA THR A 7 -6.30 -12.31 -5.41
C THR A 7 -5.17 -13.11 -4.80
N ASP A 8 -5.06 -13.13 -3.49
CA ASP A 8 -4.05 -13.94 -2.82
C ASP A 8 -4.40 -15.44 -2.83
N PRO A 9 -3.45 -16.33 -2.50
CA PRO A 9 -3.71 -17.78 -2.43
C PRO A 9 -4.78 -18.19 -1.40
N GLU A 10 -5.11 -17.33 -0.43
CA GLU A 10 -6.17 -17.56 0.57
C GLU A 10 -7.56 -17.15 0.02
N GLY A 11 -7.61 -16.59 -1.20
CA GLY A 11 -8.84 -16.15 -1.86
C GLY A 11 -9.25 -14.72 -1.52
N VAL A 12 -8.37 -13.95 -0.88
CA VAL A 12 -8.67 -12.56 -0.50
C VAL A 12 -8.29 -11.61 -1.63
N SER A 13 -9.22 -10.73 -1.99
CA SER A 13 -8.99 -9.68 -2.98
C SER A 13 -8.21 -8.52 -2.36
N TRP A 14 -7.10 -8.16 -3.01
CA TRP A 14 -6.26 -7.02 -2.64
C TRP A 14 -6.20 -6.01 -3.77
N GLN A 15 -6.45 -4.76 -3.42
CA GLN A 15 -6.27 -3.58 -4.25
C GLN A 15 -4.92 -2.94 -3.92
N VAL A 16 -4.16 -2.57 -4.94
CA VAL A 16 -2.80 -2.05 -4.83
C VAL A 16 -2.67 -0.77 -5.63
N TRP A 17 -2.15 0.28 -5.01
CA TRP A 17 -1.89 1.54 -5.70
C TRP A 17 -0.71 2.30 -5.12
N ASP A 18 -0.07 3.10 -5.96
CA ASP A 18 1.00 4.00 -5.54
C ASP A 18 0.40 5.28 -4.93
N VAL A 19 0.91 5.66 -3.74
CA VAL A 19 0.59 6.94 -3.11
C VAL A 19 1.87 7.76 -3.03
N ARG A 20 1.92 8.84 -3.80
CA ARG A 20 3.00 9.83 -3.74
C ARG A 20 2.48 11.07 -3.03
N PRO A 21 3.01 11.43 -1.84
CA PRO A 21 2.63 12.69 -1.22
C PRO A 21 3.05 13.82 -2.16
N ALA A 22 2.10 14.69 -2.52
CA ALA A 22 2.48 15.96 -3.12
C ALA A 22 3.33 16.69 -2.09
N THR A 23 4.43 17.30 -2.53
CA THR A 23 5.33 18.15 -1.73
C THR A 23 4.61 19.43 -1.30
N SER A 24 3.49 19.30 -0.61
CA SER A 24 2.83 20.39 0.11
C SER A 24 3.42 20.38 1.52
N THR A 25 3.84 21.55 1.99
CA THR A 25 4.59 21.83 3.21
C THR A 25 4.06 21.14 4.49
N GLU A 26 2.82 20.67 4.51
CA GLU A 26 2.25 19.88 5.62
C GLU A 26 2.73 18.42 5.69
N SER A 27 3.29 17.87 4.61
CA SER A 27 3.80 16.50 4.55
C SER A 27 5.19 16.31 5.18
N ILE A 28 5.84 17.39 5.62
CA ILE A 28 7.21 17.41 6.17
C ILE A 28 7.32 16.66 7.52
N GLN A 29 6.21 16.31 8.16
CA GLN A 29 6.19 15.45 9.35
C GLN A 29 6.13 13.94 9.06
N LEU A 30 5.90 13.53 7.81
CA LEU A 30 6.06 12.12 7.45
C LEU A 30 7.56 11.78 7.53
N ARG A 31 7.90 10.70 8.25
CA ARG A 31 9.29 10.23 8.34
C ARG A 31 9.89 10.18 6.93
N THR A 32 11.17 10.53 6.78
CA THR A 32 11.90 10.59 5.50
C THR A 32 11.66 9.38 4.59
N GLU A 33 11.43 8.20 5.17
CA GLU A 33 11.06 6.97 4.45
C GLU A 33 9.78 7.10 3.59
N TYR A 34 8.78 7.89 4.00
CA TYR A 34 7.52 8.08 3.26
C TYR A 34 7.60 9.20 2.21
N ALA A 35 8.71 9.94 2.15
CA ALA A 35 8.86 11.05 1.21
C ALA A 35 8.91 10.57 -0.24
N GLU A 36 9.41 9.36 -0.48
CA GLU A 36 9.47 8.73 -1.80
C GLU A 36 8.13 8.12 -2.24
N GLY A 37 7.13 8.16 -1.37
CA GLY A 37 5.82 7.51 -1.56
C GLY A 37 5.80 6.07 -1.09
N TRP A 38 4.60 5.49 -1.03
CA TRP A 38 4.39 4.11 -0.58
C TRP A 38 3.39 3.39 -1.47
N LEU A 39 3.54 2.07 -1.53
CA LEU A 39 2.58 1.19 -2.17
C LEU A 39 1.54 0.81 -1.12
N ALA A 40 0.30 1.22 -1.33
CA ALA A 40 -0.81 0.89 -0.45
C ALA A 40 -1.47 -0.41 -0.93
N PHE A 41 -1.64 -1.34 -0.02
CA PHE A 41 -2.38 -2.59 -0.20
C PHE A 41 -3.63 -2.52 0.67
N GLU A 42 -4.80 -2.67 0.07
CA GLU A 42 -6.07 -2.67 0.77
C GLU A 42 -6.88 -3.89 0.37
N SER A 43 -7.44 -4.53 1.38
CA SER A 43 -8.47 -5.54 1.26
C SER A 43 -9.69 -5.08 2.04
N GLU A 44 -10.78 -5.84 1.98
CA GLU A 44 -12.06 -5.50 2.62
C GLU A 44 -11.91 -5.16 4.11
N LEU A 45 -10.96 -5.81 4.80
CA LEU A 45 -10.73 -5.66 6.25
C LEU A 45 -9.31 -5.22 6.61
N TRP A 46 -8.39 -5.16 5.64
CA TRP A 46 -6.97 -5.03 5.94
C TRP A 46 -6.32 -3.95 5.11
N ARG A 47 -5.46 -3.16 5.74
CA ARG A 47 -4.68 -2.13 5.05
C ARG A 47 -3.21 -2.30 5.41
N LYS A 48 -2.37 -2.47 4.41
CA LYS A 48 -0.91 -2.57 4.56
C LYS A 48 -0.24 -1.54 3.67
N ARG A 49 0.97 -1.13 4.04
CA ARG A 49 1.77 -0.19 3.25
C ARG A 49 3.19 -0.70 3.12
N LEU A 50 3.73 -0.63 1.91
CA LEU A 50 5.10 -0.96 1.61
C LEU A 50 5.86 0.31 1.24
N VAL A 51 7.00 0.51 1.87
CA VAL A 51 7.89 1.65 1.66
C VAL A 51 9.30 1.12 1.38
N PRO A 52 10.00 1.62 0.36
CA PRO A 52 9.54 2.58 -0.68
C PRO A 52 8.64 1.91 -1.75
N ILE A 53 8.10 2.69 -2.70
CA ILE A 53 7.42 2.13 -3.89
C ILE A 53 8.45 1.38 -4.75
N PRO A 54 8.28 0.07 -5.00
CA PRO A 54 9.20 -0.68 -5.85
C PRO A 54 9.11 -0.23 -7.31
N GLU A 55 10.25 -0.13 -8.01
CA GLU A 55 10.25 0.14 -9.45
C GLU A 55 9.61 -1.02 -10.23
N GLY A 56 8.80 -0.71 -11.23
CA GLY A 56 8.15 -1.72 -12.08
C GLY A 56 7.07 -2.57 -11.38
N TRP A 57 6.60 -2.19 -10.18
CA TRP A 57 5.57 -2.95 -9.46
C TRP A 57 4.28 -3.16 -10.29
N THR A 58 4.01 -2.27 -11.23
CA THR A 58 2.87 -2.37 -12.15
C THR A 58 2.95 -3.56 -13.09
N GLU A 59 4.14 -4.08 -13.35
CA GLU A 59 4.40 -5.24 -14.23
C GLU A 59 4.56 -6.54 -13.43
N TRP A 60 4.48 -6.48 -12.10
CA TRP A 60 4.65 -7.64 -11.23
C TRP A 60 3.55 -8.68 -11.41
N THR A 61 3.88 -9.94 -11.17
CA THR A 61 2.89 -11.00 -11.09
C THR A 61 2.14 -10.93 -9.76
N ASP A 62 1.02 -11.65 -9.69
CA ASP A 62 0.20 -11.72 -8.48
C ASP A 62 1.01 -12.32 -7.30
N GLU A 63 1.91 -13.28 -7.57
CA GLU A 63 2.82 -13.81 -6.55
C GLU A 63 3.80 -12.75 -6.03
N GLN A 64 4.34 -11.91 -6.92
CA GLN A 64 5.25 -10.83 -6.53
C GLN A 64 4.53 -9.74 -5.72
N LEU A 65 3.29 -9.39 -6.11
CA LEU A 65 2.43 -8.48 -5.34
C LEU A 65 2.09 -9.07 -3.96
N PHE A 66 1.85 -10.38 -3.88
CA PHE A 66 1.62 -11.07 -2.62
C PHE A 66 2.87 -11.07 -1.71
N ASP A 67 4.05 -11.37 -2.26
CA ASP A 67 5.32 -11.31 -1.52
C ASP A 67 5.59 -9.91 -0.95
N ALA A 68 5.27 -8.88 -1.74
CA ALA A 68 5.34 -7.49 -1.34
C ALA A 68 4.31 -7.14 -0.25
N CYS A 69 3.08 -7.63 -0.37
CA CYS A 69 2.02 -7.51 0.64
C CYS A 69 2.41 -8.18 1.98
N LYS A 70 3.17 -9.28 1.93
CA LYS A 70 3.71 -9.93 3.14
C LYS A 70 4.78 -9.10 3.85
N ARG A 71 5.59 -8.36 3.10
CA ARG A 71 6.62 -7.45 3.62
C ARG A 71 6.03 -6.10 4.05
N ALA A 72 4.87 -5.74 3.52
CA ALA A 72 4.17 -4.51 3.86
C ALA A 72 3.77 -4.49 5.34
N VAL A 73 3.98 -3.34 5.99
CA VAL A 73 3.62 -3.15 7.39
C VAL A 73 2.12 -2.96 7.50
N GLN A 74 1.47 -3.76 8.35
CA GLN A 74 0.06 -3.60 8.66
C GLN A 74 -0.17 -2.25 9.33
N GLN A 75 -1.05 -1.44 8.75
CA GLN A 75 -1.46 -0.19 9.35
C GLN A 75 -2.53 -0.50 10.40
N PRO A 76 -2.54 0.22 11.54
CA PRO A 76 -3.64 0.10 12.48
C PRO A 76 -4.95 0.36 11.71
N ASP A 77 -5.92 -0.52 11.92
CA ASP A 77 -7.26 -0.34 11.38
C ASP A 77 -7.69 1.10 11.70
N ARG A 78 -8.11 1.86 10.68
CA ARG A 78 -8.75 3.15 10.93
C ARG A 78 -10.06 2.78 11.62
N LYS A 79 -10.03 2.68 12.95
CA LYS A 79 -11.21 2.51 13.80
C LYS A 79 -12.32 3.28 13.13
N ARG A 80 -13.37 2.58 12.68
CA ARG A 80 -14.66 3.24 12.45
C ARG A 80 -14.94 3.96 13.76
N LEU A 81 -14.80 5.28 13.75
CA LEU A 81 -15.39 6.12 14.77
C LEU A 81 -16.89 5.96 14.54
N ILE A 82 -17.49 5.00 15.21
CA ILE A 82 -18.94 4.85 15.27
C ILE A 82 -19.36 5.84 16.36
N GLU A 83 -19.84 7.01 15.94
CA GLU A 83 -20.71 7.86 16.75
C GLU A 83 -22.17 7.50 16.46
#